data_AF-A0A834HWB7-F1
#
_entry.id   AF-A0A834HWB7-F1
#
_cell.length_a   1.000
_cell.length_b   1.000
_cell.length_c   1.000
_cell.angle_alpha   90.00
_cell.angle_beta   90.00
_cell.angle_gamma   90.00
#
_symmetry.space_group_name_H-M   'P 1'
#
loop_
_entity.id
_entity.type
_entity.pdbx_description
1 polymer ?
#
loop_
_entity_poly.entity_id
_entity_poly.type
_entity_poly.pdbx_seq_one_letter_code
_entity_poly.pdbx_strand_id
1 'polypeptide(L)'
;MEGKKINGGNRTLLVVLNLDGRIHMGRLEYTPGGVGRNICEAMGKLGRNCHFISAVGDDEQGRILTRNLSEESRKCIKICRDNHSAQCIVVLDKNGNCSFLMGDMNIHNQITPEMIEYYEDQIKQSPLLIIDGNLSIDAMEKTLQIAHYHAIPGKYI
;
A
#
# COMPACT_ATOMS: atom_id res chain seq x y z
N MET A 1 -0.75 62.14 17.79
CA MET A 1 -0.73 62.40 16.33
C MET A 1 0.33 61.47 15.75
N GLU A 2 0.11 60.51 14.87
CA GLU A 2 -1.02 59.86 14.19
C GLU A 2 -0.53 58.38 14.07
N GLY A 3 -1.31 57.33 14.32
CA GLY A 3 -2.56 57.06 13.63
C GLY A 3 -2.31 56.42 12.26
N LYS A 4 -1.92 55.14 12.20
CA LYS A 4 -2.29 54.28 11.06
C LYS A 4 -2.44 52.81 11.45
N LYS A 5 -3.70 52.44 11.69
CA LYS A 5 -4.21 51.08 11.54
C LYS A 5 -4.20 50.71 10.05
N ILE A 6 -3.69 49.53 9.76
CA ILE A 6 -3.99 48.69 8.58
C ILE A 6 -3.49 47.29 8.92
N ASN A 7 -4.19 46.19 8.69
CA ASN A 7 -5.61 45.89 8.55
C ASN A 7 -5.67 44.38 8.84
N GLY A 8 -6.79 43.89 9.38
CA GLY A 8 -7.02 42.45 9.59
C GLY A 8 -7.01 41.69 8.27
N GLY A 9 -5.84 41.24 7.85
CA GLY A 9 -5.68 40.20 6.85
C GLY A 9 -5.48 38.89 7.60
N ASN A 10 -6.37 37.94 7.39
CA ASN A 10 -6.25 36.56 7.84
C ASN A 10 -4.92 36.01 7.27
N ARG A 11 -3.82 36.19 7.99
CA ARG A 11 -2.54 35.60 7.62
C ARG A 11 -2.72 34.11 7.89
N THR A 12 -3.16 33.40 6.87
CA THR A 12 -2.85 31.98 6.73
C THR A 12 -1.34 31.90 6.83
N LEU A 13 -0.83 31.68 8.04
CA LEU A 13 0.52 31.20 8.24
C LEU A 13 0.56 29.92 7.42
N LEU A 14 1.15 30.03 6.22
CA LEU A 14 1.72 28.91 5.52
C LEU A 14 2.78 28.41 6.48
N VAL A 15 2.41 27.39 7.25
CA VAL A 15 3.38 26.61 8.01
C VAL A 15 4.14 25.87 6.93
N VAL A 16 5.24 26.48 6.47
CA VAL A 16 6.17 25.85 5.56
C VAL A 16 6.82 24.72 6.34
N LEU A 17 6.75 23.52 5.80
CA LEU A 17 7.46 22.37 6.36
C LEU A 17 8.95 22.62 6.16
N ASN A 18 9.67 22.92 7.24
CA ASN A 18 11.09 23.24 7.20
C ASN A 18 11.87 21.95 7.42
N LEU A 19 12.68 21.56 6.42
CA LEU A 19 13.51 20.35 6.46
C LEU A 19 14.83 20.60 7.19
N ASP A 20 14.78 21.16 8.40
CA ASP A 20 15.95 21.53 9.20
C ASP A 20 16.10 20.71 10.49
N GLY A 21 15.38 19.58 10.57
CA GLY A 21 15.46 18.64 11.68
C GLY A 21 14.67 19.03 12.94
N ARG A 22 13.90 20.13 12.91
CA ARG A 22 13.03 20.51 14.03
C ARG A 22 11.82 19.57 14.19
N ILE A 23 11.26 19.53 15.40
CA ILE A 23 10.01 18.80 15.67
C ILE A 23 8.82 19.67 15.26
N HIS A 24 7.88 19.08 14.52
CA HIS A 24 6.58 19.67 14.19
C HIS A 24 5.48 18.97 14.99
N MET A 25 4.63 19.74 15.68
CA MET A 25 3.48 19.19 16.41
C MET A 25 2.39 18.75 15.43
N GLY A 26 1.85 17.55 15.63
CA GLY A 26 0.81 16.97 14.78
C GLY A 26 0.10 15.80 15.45
N ARG A 27 -0.87 15.22 14.73
CA ARG A 27 -1.58 14.00 15.14
C ARG A 27 -1.11 12.84 14.28
N LEU A 28 -0.95 11.68 14.91
CA LEU A 28 -0.62 10.43 14.23
C LEU A 28 -1.87 9.55 14.12
N GLU A 29 -2.09 8.99 12.95
CA GLU A 29 -3.09 7.96 12.70
C GLU A 29 -2.40 6.81 11.94
N TYR A 30 -2.73 5.58 12.32
CA TYR A 30 -2.21 4.38 11.67
C TYR A 30 -3.37 3.66 11.01
N THR A 31 -3.26 3.48 9.70
CA THR A 31 -4.25 2.77 8.90
C THR A 31 -3.56 1.69 8.08
N PRO A 32 -4.06 0.45 8.10
CA PRO A 32 -3.59 -0.57 7.16
C PRO A 32 -3.79 -0.09 5.71
N GLY A 33 -2.72 -0.12 4.91
CA GLY A 33 -2.72 0.38 3.54
C GLY A 33 -2.35 -0.67 2.49
N GLY A 34 -2.00 -0.20 1.30
CA GLY A 34 -1.64 -1.03 0.14
C GLY A 34 -2.82 -1.19 -0.84
N VAL A 35 -2.58 -0.92 -2.14
CA VAL A 35 -3.63 -0.92 -3.17
C VAL A 35 -4.23 -2.32 -3.31
N GLY A 36 -3.41 -3.33 -3.61
CA GLY A 36 -3.89 -4.72 -3.71
C GLY A 36 -4.54 -5.23 -2.42
N ARG A 37 -3.98 -4.88 -1.26
CA ARG A 37 -4.51 -5.25 0.06
C ARG A 37 -5.90 -4.67 0.30
N ASN A 38 -6.10 -3.38 0.01
CA ASN A 38 -7.38 -2.70 0.20
C ASN A 38 -8.47 -3.26 -0.72
N ILE A 39 -8.11 -3.63 -1.95
CA ILE A 39 -9.03 -4.30 -2.86
C ILE A 39 -9.41 -5.67 -2.32
N CYS A 40 -8.44 -6.45 -1.83
CA CYS A 40 -8.75 -7.76 -1.27
C CYS A 40 -9.61 -7.66 0.02
N GLU A 41 -9.35 -6.70 0.90
CA GLU A 41 -10.21 -6.44 2.06
C GLU A 41 -11.64 -6.05 1.61
N ALA A 42 -11.77 -5.20 0.60
CA ALA A 42 -13.07 -4.81 0.06
C ALA A 42 -13.83 -6.00 -0.54
N MET A 43 -13.15 -6.89 -1.27
CA MET A 43 -13.74 -8.14 -1.78
C MET A 43 -14.27 -9.02 -0.64
N GLY A 44 -13.51 -9.15 0.44
CA GLY A 44 -13.95 -9.85 1.66
C GLY A 44 -15.21 -9.22 2.27
N LYS A 45 -15.27 -7.89 2.36
CA LYS A 45 -16.46 -7.15 2.83
C LYS A 45 -17.69 -7.33 1.94
N LEU A 46 -17.49 -7.61 0.64
CA LEU A 46 -18.55 -7.92 -0.32
C LEU A 46 -18.93 -9.41 -0.35
N GLY A 47 -18.38 -10.23 0.56
CA GLY A 47 -18.67 -11.67 0.62
C GLY A 47 -17.99 -12.47 -0.48
N ARG A 48 -16.90 -11.97 -1.05
CA ARG A 48 -16.09 -12.67 -2.07
C ARG A 48 -14.70 -12.99 -1.52
N ASN A 49 -14.11 -14.08 -2.00
CA ASN A 49 -12.74 -14.44 -1.67
C ASN A 49 -11.78 -13.94 -2.77
N CYS A 50 -10.58 -13.57 -2.34
CA CYS A 50 -9.44 -13.22 -3.20
C CYS A 50 -8.24 -14.07 -2.79
N HIS A 51 -7.46 -14.54 -3.75
CA HIS A 51 -6.10 -15.04 -3.47
C HIS A 51 -5.15 -13.84 -3.48
N PHE A 52 -4.73 -13.37 -2.31
CA PHE A 52 -3.87 -12.20 -2.21
C PHE A 52 -2.40 -12.60 -2.17
N ILE A 53 -1.79 -12.69 -3.34
CA ILE A 53 -0.37 -13.00 -3.49
C ILE A 53 0.44 -11.76 -3.13
N SER A 54 1.10 -11.77 -1.98
CA SER A 54 1.86 -10.63 -1.46
C SER A 54 2.86 -11.06 -0.39
N ALA A 55 3.65 -10.12 0.17
CA ALA A 55 4.62 -10.40 1.22
C ALA A 55 4.50 -9.41 2.39
N VAL A 56 4.66 -9.92 3.61
CA VAL A 56 4.73 -9.10 4.84
C VAL A 56 5.88 -9.59 5.72
N GLY A 57 6.39 -8.70 6.57
CA GLY A 57 7.41 -9.06 7.55
C GLY A 57 6.81 -9.89 8.68
N ASP A 58 7.67 -10.60 9.43
CA ASP A 58 7.27 -11.24 10.70
C ASP A 58 7.23 -10.20 11.85
N ASP A 59 6.46 -9.13 11.65
CA ASP A 59 6.39 -7.98 12.55
C ASP A 59 4.94 -7.57 12.87
N GLU A 60 4.80 -6.58 13.75
CA GLU A 60 3.49 -6.08 14.16
C GLU A 60 2.70 -5.48 13.00
N GLN A 61 3.38 -4.78 12.09
CA GLN A 61 2.76 -4.17 10.93
C GLN A 61 2.20 -5.24 9.98
N GLY A 62 2.92 -6.35 9.78
CA GLY A 62 2.45 -7.50 8.99
C GLY A 62 1.21 -8.14 9.59
N ARG A 63 1.16 -8.28 10.91
CA ARG A 63 -0.05 -8.73 11.63
C ARG A 63 -1.22 -7.76 11.47
N ILE A 64 -0.98 -6.45 11.50
CA ILE A 64 -2.00 -5.42 11.30
C ILE A 64 -2.55 -5.44 9.86
N LEU A 65 -1.66 -5.54 8.86
CA LEU A 65 -2.02 -5.55 7.44
C LEU A 65 -2.93 -6.74 7.09
N THR A 66 -2.66 -7.91 7.69
CA THR A 66 -3.35 -9.16 7.38
C THR A 66 -4.60 -9.44 8.24
N ARG A 67 -4.76 -8.77 9.39
CA ARG A 67 -5.83 -9.05 10.38
C ARG A 67 -7.25 -9.10 9.80
N ASN A 68 -7.57 -8.21 8.87
CA ASN A 68 -8.92 -8.08 8.30
C ASN A 68 -9.12 -8.88 6.99
N LEU A 69 -8.10 -9.62 6.55
CA LEU A 69 -8.19 -10.45 5.36
C LEU A 69 -8.76 -11.82 5.71
N SER A 70 -9.53 -12.40 4.79
CA SER A 70 -10.05 -13.76 4.96
C SER A 70 -8.91 -14.77 5.07
N GLU A 71 -9.19 -15.94 5.64
CA GLU A 71 -8.19 -17.03 5.69
C GLU A 71 -7.68 -17.40 4.31
N GLU A 72 -8.57 -17.46 3.32
CA GLU A 72 -8.19 -17.82 1.95
C GLU A 72 -7.24 -16.80 1.34
N SER A 73 -7.46 -15.51 1.59
CA SER A 73 -6.56 -14.44 1.13
C SER A 73 -5.19 -14.50 1.79
N ARG A 74 -5.15 -14.84 3.09
CA ARG A 74 -3.89 -14.92 3.84
C ARG A 74 -2.99 -16.08 3.44
N LYS A 75 -3.54 -17.16 2.86
CA LYS A 75 -2.75 -18.34 2.43
C LYS A 75 -1.70 -18.02 1.36
N CYS A 76 -1.91 -16.98 0.57
CA CYS A 76 -1.01 -16.55 -0.50
C CYS A 76 -0.01 -15.48 -0.06
N ILE A 77 0.00 -15.10 1.23
CA ILE A 77 0.89 -14.09 1.76
C ILE A 77 2.15 -14.75 2.32
N LYS A 78 3.31 -14.41 1.77
CA LYS A 78 4.61 -14.84 2.28
C LYS A 78 4.99 -14.05 3.53
N ILE A 79 5.36 -14.75 4.60
CA ILE A 79 5.92 -14.14 5.81
C ILE A 79 7.45 -14.15 5.70
N CYS A 80 8.06 -12.97 5.62
CA CYS A 80 9.51 -12.80 5.49
C CYS A 80 10.12 -12.39 6.84
N ARG A 81 10.89 -13.29 7.47
CA ARG A 81 11.47 -13.05 8.81
C ARG A 81 12.58 -12.00 8.82
N ASP A 82 13.29 -11.86 7.69
CA ASP A 82 14.44 -10.95 7.58
C ASP A 82 14.08 -9.60 6.94
N ASN A 83 12.79 -9.30 6.77
CA ASN A 83 12.31 -8.07 6.15
C ASN A 83 11.24 -7.39 7.02
N HIS A 84 11.20 -6.06 6.95
CA HIS A 84 10.12 -5.28 7.54
C HIS A 84 8.93 -5.18 6.59
N SER A 85 7.71 -5.22 7.14
CA SER A 85 6.51 -4.95 6.36
C SER A 85 6.53 -3.54 5.78
N ALA A 86 5.94 -3.39 4.59
CA ALA A 86 5.89 -2.10 3.91
C ALA A 86 5.18 -1.05 4.77
N GLN A 87 5.75 0.14 4.84
CA GLN A 87 5.20 1.26 5.59
C GLN A 87 5.26 2.54 4.75
N CYS A 88 4.20 3.33 4.81
CA CYS A 88 4.12 4.64 4.16
C CYS A 88 3.76 5.69 5.21
N ILE A 89 4.60 6.70 5.31
CA ILE A 89 4.36 7.89 6.12
C ILE A 89 3.85 8.97 5.18
N VAL A 90 2.63 9.44 5.43
CA VAL A 90 2.02 10.56 4.71
C VAL A 90 1.85 11.72 5.68
N VAL A 91 2.49 12.85 5.39
CA VAL A 91 2.35 14.07 6.18
C VAL A 91 1.40 14.99 5.46
N LEU A 92 0.28 15.31 6.11
CA LEU A 92 -0.76 16.19 5.58
C LEU A 92 -0.65 17.60 6.19
N ASP A 93 -0.94 18.62 5.40
CA ASP A 93 -1.13 19.98 5.91
C ASP A 93 -2.50 20.12 6.59
N LYS A 94 -2.75 21.29 7.17
CA LYS A 94 -4.02 21.62 7.84
C LYS A 94 -5.26 21.61 6.92
N ASN A 95 -5.05 21.63 5.60
CA ASN A 95 -6.12 21.57 4.59
C ASN A 95 -6.33 20.14 4.07
N GLY A 96 -5.54 19.17 4.54
CA GLY A 96 -5.56 17.78 4.07
C GLY A 96 -4.71 17.51 2.82
N ASN A 97 -3.91 18.48 2.36
CA ASN A 97 -3.01 18.27 1.23
C ASN A 97 -1.76 17.50 1.66
N CYS A 98 -1.30 16.57 0.82
CA CYS A 98 -0.04 15.86 1.06
C CYS A 98 1.15 16.81 0.93
N SER A 99 1.88 16.99 2.04
CA SER A 99 3.09 17.82 2.11
C SER A 99 4.37 17.00 1.91
N PHE A 100 4.38 15.75 2.38
CA PHE A 100 5.52 14.86 2.32
C PHE A 100 5.08 13.39 2.36
N LEU A 101 5.75 12.52 1.62
CA LEU A 101 5.48 11.09 1.56
C LEU A 101 6.80 10.31 1.59
N MET A 102 6.89 9.32 2.46
CA MET A 102 8.04 8.42 2.57
C MET A 102 7.54 6.98 2.66
N GLY A 103 8.06 6.11 1.79
CA GLY A 103 7.74 4.69 1.81
C GLY A 103 8.98 3.84 2.05
N ASP A 104 8.88 2.89 2.97
CA ASP A 104 9.72 1.69 2.96
C ASP A 104 8.94 0.59 2.24
N MET A 105 9.35 0.28 1.02
CA MET A 105 8.64 -0.60 0.09
C MET A 105 9.47 -1.83 -0.29
N ASN A 106 10.60 -2.05 0.38
CA ASN A 106 11.60 -3.07 -0.01
C ASN A 106 11.06 -4.49 0.02
N ILE A 107 10.07 -4.78 0.86
CA ILE A 107 9.49 -6.11 0.96
C ILE A 107 8.76 -6.56 -0.31
N HIS A 108 8.32 -5.63 -1.18
CA HIS A 108 7.73 -6.00 -2.46
C HIS A 108 8.71 -6.75 -3.37
N ASN A 109 10.02 -6.58 -3.17
CA ASN A 109 11.05 -7.38 -3.86
C ASN A 109 11.00 -8.88 -3.50
N GLN A 110 10.27 -9.26 -2.44
CA GLN A 110 10.06 -10.65 -2.05
C GLN A 110 8.93 -11.32 -2.85
N ILE A 111 8.17 -10.54 -3.62
CA ILE A 111 7.16 -11.01 -4.58
C ILE A 111 7.90 -11.27 -5.90
N THR A 112 8.66 -12.36 -5.93
CA THR A 112 9.52 -12.71 -7.07
C THR A 112 8.75 -13.49 -8.15
N PRO A 113 9.26 -13.59 -9.39
CA PRO A 113 8.69 -14.46 -10.42
C PRO A 113 8.47 -15.89 -9.95
N GLU A 114 9.41 -16.47 -9.19
CA GLU A 114 9.32 -17.83 -8.66
C GLU A 114 8.19 -17.97 -7.65
N MET A 115 7.94 -16.93 -6.86
CA MET A 115 6.79 -16.88 -5.95
C MET A 115 5.48 -16.80 -6.73
N ILE A 116 5.42 -16.04 -7.83
CA ILE A 116 4.24 -15.99 -8.70
C ILE A 116 3.97 -17.38 -9.32
N GLU A 117 5.00 -18.05 -9.84
CA GLU A 117 4.90 -19.42 -10.39
C GLU A 117 4.44 -20.42 -9.33
N TYR A 118 4.95 -20.30 -8.10
CA TYR A 118 4.52 -21.15 -6.99
C TYR A 118 3.01 -21.08 -6.73
N TYR A 119 2.38 -19.92 -6.97
CA TYR A 119 0.94 -19.70 -6.83
C TYR A 119 0.16 -19.76 -8.16
N GLU A 120 0.73 -20.35 -9.21
CA GLU A 120 0.08 -20.50 -10.52
C GLU A 120 -1.29 -21.19 -10.42
N ASP A 121 -1.43 -22.16 -9.52
CA ASP A 121 -2.69 -22.87 -9.29
C ASP A 121 -3.81 -21.97 -8.77
N GLN A 122 -3.50 -20.96 -7.96
CA GLN A 122 -4.46 -19.97 -7.46
C GLN A 122 -4.77 -18.93 -8.53
N ILE A 123 -3.77 -18.57 -9.34
CA ILE A 123 -3.95 -17.67 -10.48
C ILE A 123 -4.93 -18.33 -11.47
N LYS A 124 -4.67 -19.56 -11.93
CA LYS A 124 -5.52 -20.26 -12.93
C LYS A 124 -6.97 -20.51 -12.50
N GLN A 125 -7.22 -20.59 -11.18
CA GLN A 125 -8.57 -20.76 -10.64
C GLN A 125 -9.33 -19.43 -10.52
N SER A 126 -8.63 -18.29 -10.65
CA SER A 126 -9.23 -16.97 -10.49
C SER A 126 -9.84 -16.49 -11.81
N PRO A 127 -11.10 -16.02 -11.82
CA PRO A 127 -11.75 -15.54 -13.04
C PRO A 127 -11.27 -14.15 -13.48
N LEU A 128 -10.51 -13.44 -12.63
CA LEU A 128 -9.99 -12.11 -12.89
C LEU A 128 -8.67 -11.94 -12.14
N LEU A 129 -7.67 -11.43 -12.86
CA LEU A 129 -6.39 -11.03 -12.28
C LEU A 129 -6.33 -9.51 -12.12
N ILE A 130 -5.88 -9.05 -10.95
CA ILE A 130 -5.64 -7.65 -10.63
C ILE A 130 -4.18 -7.50 -10.22
N ILE A 131 -3.45 -6.59 -10.87
CA ILE A 131 -2.03 -6.30 -10.60
C ILE A 131 -1.92 -4.81 -10.25
N ASP A 132 -1.27 -4.49 -9.13
CA ASP A 132 -0.93 -3.12 -8.77
C ASP A 132 0.51 -2.75 -9.16
N GLY A 133 0.84 -1.47 -9.11
CA GLY A 133 2.17 -0.95 -9.49
C GLY A 133 3.32 -1.24 -8.53
N ASN A 134 3.15 -2.03 -7.47
CA ASN A 134 4.23 -2.31 -6.51
C ASN A 134 5.10 -3.51 -6.92
N LEU A 135 4.66 -4.33 -7.88
CA LEU A 135 5.45 -5.47 -8.36
C LEU A 135 6.66 -4.99 -9.16
N SER A 136 7.76 -5.76 -9.08
CA SER A 136 8.85 -5.61 -10.04
C SER A 136 8.38 -5.95 -11.45
N ILE A 137 9.10 -5.45 -12.46
CA ILE A 137 8.79 -5.72 -13.87
C ILE A 137 8.80 -7.24 -14.12
N ASP A 138 9.81 -7.95 -13.64
CA ASP A 138 9.94 -9.40 -13.83
C ASP A 138 8.75 -10.18 -13.23
N ALA A 139 8.31 -9.81 -12.02
CA ALA A 139 7.17 -10.46 -11.39
C ALA A 139 5.87 -10.14 -12.13
N MET A 140 5.72 -8.91 -12.63
CA MET A 140 4.58 -8.52 -13.46
C MET A 140 4.55 -9.28 -14.78
N GLU A 141 5.68 -9.37 -15.49
CA GLU A 141 5.81 -10.14 -16.72
C GLU A 141 5.44 -11.61 -16.50
N LYS A 142 5.97 -12.23 -15.43
CA LYS A 142 5.64 -13.61 -15.08
C LYS A 142 4.14 -13.79 -14.83
N THR A 143 3.54 -12.87 -14.08
CA THR A 143 2.10 -12.92 -13.77
C THR A 143 1.28 -12.83 -15.07
N LEU A 144 1.64 -11.93 -15.99
CA LEU A 144 0.96 -11.76 -17.27
C LEU A 144 1.15 -12.96 -18.20
N GLN A 145 2.33 -13.59 -18.21
CA GLN A 145 2.59 -14.82 -18.97
C GLN A 145 1.66 -15.96 -18.53
N ILE A 146 1.55 -16.18 -17.22
CA ILE A 146 0.66 -17.21 -16.66
C ILE A 146 -0.81 -16.89 -17.00
N ALA A 147 -1.23 -15.64 -16.80
CA ALA A 147 -2.59 -15.21 -17.13
C ALA A 147 -2.92 -15.41 -18.60
N HIS A 148 -2.00 -15.07 -19.51
CA HIS A 148 -2.16 -15.27 -20.94
C HIS A 148 -2.27 -16.76 -21.29
N TYR A 149 -1.38 -17.59 -20.75
CA TYR A 149 -1.36 -19.04 -21.01
C TYR A 149 -2.68 -19.72 -20.58
N HIS A 150 -3.25 -19.31 -19.44
CA HIS A 150 -4.52 -19.86 -18.93
C HIS A 150 -5.77 -19.07 -19.38
N ALA A 151 -5.62 -18.12 -20.31
CA ALA A 151 -6.70 -17.28 -20.84
C ALA A 151 -7.52 -16.53 -19.76
N ILE A 152 -6.84 -16.02 -18.74
CA ILE A 152 -7.45 -15.26 -17.63
C ILE A 152 -7.49 -13.78 -18.01
N PRO A 153 -8.66 -13.11 -17.96
CA PRO A 153 -8.71 -11.67 -18.17
C PRO A 153 -7.98 -10.92 -17.04
N GLY A 154 -7.17 -9.93 -17.38
CA GLY A 154 -6.40 -9.13 -16.44
C GLY A 154 -6.78 -7.63 -16.48
N LYS A 155 -6.70 -6.96 -15.32
CA LYS A 155 -6.84 -5.50 -15.20
C LYS A 155 -5.69 -4.93 -14.38
N TYR A 156 -4.99 -3.94 -14.95
CA TYR A 156 -3.98 -3.13 -14.26
C TYR A 156 -4.64 -1.96 -13.52
N ILE A 157 -4.17 -1.65 -12.32
CA ILE A 157 -4.72 -0.60 -11.44
C ILE A 157 -3.65 0.22 -10.73
#